data_AF-A0A382YQ81-F1
#
_entry.id   AF-A0A382YQ81-F1
#
_cell.length_a   1.000
_cell.length_b   1.000
_cell.length_c   1.000
_cell.angle_alpha   90.00
_cell.angle_beta   90.00
_cell.angle_gamma   90.00
#
_symmetry.space_group_name_H-M   'P 1'
#
loop_
_entity.id
_entity.type
_entity.pdbx_description
1 polymer ?
#
loop_
_entity_poly.entity_id
_entity_poly.type
_entity_poly.pdbx_seq_one_letter_code
_entity_poly.pdbx_strand_id
1 'polypeptide(L)'
;MKKSGMSRRDFVNGCAFSLAAGTSVSPLDAIARDVLDPTSLPPDYYPPTRQGLRGSHDGSFEVAHEARDGRRFNAVDSGDPTYDLVVVGGGLSGLSAAYFYRKQVGPDVRILILDNHDDFGGHAKRNEF
;
A
#
# COMPACT_ATOMS: atom_id res chain seq x y z
N MET A 1 44.79 25.98 12.66
CA MET A 1 43.63 25.44 13.40
C MET A 1 43.51 23.94 13.09
N LYS A 2 43.65 23.05 14.08
CA LYS A 2 43.49 21.60 13.88
C LYS A 2 41.99 21.27 13.71
N LYS A 3 41.60 20.64 12.60
CA LYS A 3 40.27 20.03 12.45
C LYS A 3 40.20 18.83 13.39
N SER A 4 39.39 18.89 14.45
CA SER A 4 39.02 17.72 15.23
C SER A 4 38.02 16.91 14.40
N GLY A 5 38.47 15.79 13.81
CA GLY A 5 37.57 14.86 13.13
C GLY A 5 36.64 14.19 14.15
N MET A 6 35.35 14.12 13.85
CA MET A 6 34.40 13.36 14.66
C MET A 6 34.85 11.90 14.70
N SER A 7 35.06 11.35 15.90
CA SER A 7 35.38 9.93 16.05
C SER A 7 34.12 9.09 15.89
N ARG A 8 34.27 7.80 15.55
CA ARG A 8 33.14 6.84 15.51
C ARG A 8 32.35 6.81 16.82
N ARG A 9 33.02 7.05 17.95
CA ARG A 9 32.40 7.12 19.27
C ARG A 9 31.51 8.36 19.42
N ASP A 10 31.94 9.51 18.91
CA ASP A 10 31.16 10.75 18.96
C ASP A 10 29.89 10.63 18.11
N PHE A 11 29.99 9.94 16.96
CA PHE A 11 28.84 9.64 16.11
C PHE A 11 27.83 8.69 16.80
N VAL A 12 28.32 7.56 17.34
CA VAL A 12 27.46 6.57 18.00
C VAL A 12 26.81 7.15 19.26
N ASN A 13 27.55 7.93 20.05
CA ASN A 13 27.00 8.60 21.23
C ASN A 13 25.98 9.69 20.85
N GLY A 14 26.19 10.40 19.74
CA GLY A 14 25.22 11.35 19.19
C GLY A 14 23.90 10.68 18.80
N CYS A 15 23.95 9.55 18.08
CA CYS A 15 22.76 8.78 17.71
C CYS A 15 22.02 8.22 18.93
N ALA A 16 22.75 7.74 19.95
CA ALA A 16 22.15 7.23 21.19
C ALA A 16 21.44 8.35 21.98
N PHE A 17 21.99 9.57 21.98
CA PHE A 17 21.33 10.73 22.59
C PHE A 17 20.04 11.13 21.86
N SER A 18 19.99 11.00 20.52
CA SER A 18 18.78 11.27 19.73
C SER A 18 17.62 10.32 20.07
N LEU A 19 17.92 9.06 20.44
CA LEU A 19 16.93 8.09 20.89
C LEU A 19 16.51 8.31 22.36
N ALA A 20 17.44 8.68 23.24
CA ALA A 20 17.14 8.92 24.65
C ALA A 20 16.39 10.25 24.90
N ALA A 21 16.55 11.24 24.02
CA ALA A 21 15.92 12.56 24.13
C ALA A 21 14.45 12.61 23.66
N GLY A 22 13.81 11.46 23.43
CA GLY A 22 12.37 11.38 23.21
C GLY A 22 11.87 12.34 22.14
N THR A 23 12.52 12.37 20.96
CA THR A 23 11.98 13.15 19.85
C THR A 23 10.62 12.59 19.50
N SER A 24 9.62 13.33 19.94
CA SER A 24 8.19 13.14 19.79
C SER A 24 7.80 13.30 18.33
N VAL A 25 8.33 12.46 17.45
CA VAL A 25 7.77 12.34 16.11
C VAL A 25 6.41 11.70 16.33
N SER A 26 5.38 12.55 16.32
CA SER A 26 4.01 12.09 16.35
C SER A 26 3.79 11.19 15.13
N PRO A 27 2.87 10.20 15.17
CA PRO A 27 2.55 9.40 14.00
C PRO A 27 2.22 10.26 12.76
N LEU A 28 1.62 11.44 12.96
CA LEU A 28 1.38 12.43 11.90
C LEU A 28 2.68 13.00 11.29
N ASP A 29 3.69 13.31 12.10
CA ASP A 29 4.99 13.81 11.60
C ASP A 29 5.78 12.70 10.87
N ALA A 30 5.60 11.44 11.25
CA ALA A 30 6.22 10.30 10.57
C ALA A 30 5.58 10.04 9.20
N ILE A 31 4.25 10.19 9.09
CA ILE A 31 3.51 10.15 7.82
C ILE A 31 3.91 11.35 6.95
N ALA A 32 3.95 12.56 7.50
CA ALA A 32 4.31 13.78 6.76
C ALA A 32 5.76 13.80 6.26
N ARG A 33 6.66 13.02 6.88
CA ARG A 33 8.06 12.86 6.48
C ARG A 33 8.31 11.63 5.61
N ASP A 34 7.25 10.94 5.17
CA ASP A 34 7.31 9.73 4.35
C ASP A 34 8.17 8.61 4.98
N VAL A 35 8.28 8.61 6.31
CA VAL A 35 8.97 7.58 7.09
C VAL A 35 8.10 6.34 7.22
N LEU A 36 6.77 6.53 7.20
CA LEU A 36 5.77 5.48 7.11
C LEU A 36 5.24 5.50 5.68
N ASP A 37 5.81 4.67 4.81
CA ASP A 37 5.25 4.46 3.48
C ASP A 37 3.92 3.69 3.64
N PRO A 38 2.76 4.28 3.33
CA PRO A 38 1.47 3.58 3.44
C PRO A 38 1.35 2.42 2.44
N THR A 39 2.28 2.33 1.47
CA THR A 39 2.43 1.20 0.56
C THR A 39 3.45 0.16 1.05
N SER A 40 4.12 0.41 2.18
CA SER A 40 5.04 -0.57 2.77
C SER A 40 4.26 -1.78 3.27
N LEU A 41 4.50 -2.90 2.60
CA LEU A 41 3.97 -4.19 2.99
C LEU A 41 4.73 -4.68 4.24
N PRO A 42 4.06 -5.36 5.19
CA PRO A 42 4.73 -5.97 6.33
C PRO A 42 5.93 -6.84 5.92
N PRO A 43 7.00 -6.95 6.74
CA PRO A 43 8.15 -7.79 6.41
C PRO A 43 7.82 -9.26 6.15
N ASP A 44 6.70 -9.73 6.70
CA ASP A 44 6.12 -11.06 6.55
C ASP A 44 4.98 -11.12 5.52
N TYR A 45 4.81 -10.09 4.69
CA TYR A 45 3.79 -10.05 3.64
C TYR A 45 4.10 -11.06 2.53
N TYR A 46 3.52 -12.24 2.69
CA TYR A 46 3.57 -13.29 1.69
C TYR A 46 2.20 -13.96 1.62
N PRO A 47 1.23 -13.35 0.92
CA PRO A 47 -0.13 -13.87 0.80
C PRO A 47 -0.27 -15.34 0.39
N PRO A 48 0.66 -15.95 -0.42
CA PRO A 48 0.55 -17.35 -0.79
C PRO A 48 0.60 -18.36 0.37
N THR A 49 1.15 -18.01 1.55
CA THR A 49 1.15 -18.89 2.73
C THR A 49 -0.14 -18.83 3.54
N ARG A 50 -1.04 -17.89 3.26
CA ARG A 50 -2.31 -17.78 3.97
C ARG A 50 -3.27 -18.88 3.51
N GLN A 51 -3.74 -19.66 4.47
CA GLN A 51 -4.71 -20.74 4.25
C GLN A 51 -6.16 -20.25 4.37
N GLY A 52 -7.13 -21.09 3.99
CA GLY A 52 -8.57 -20.79 4.06
C GLY A 52 -9.22 -20.36 2.73
N LEU A 53 -10.52 -20.06 2.76
CA LEU A 53 -11.26 -19.58 1.60
C LEU A 53 -10.91 -18.11 1.32
N ARG A 54 -10.06 -17.85 0.33
CA ARG A 54 -9.58 -16.49 -0.02
C ARG A 54 -9.85 -16.07 -1.47
N GLY A 55 -10.74 -16.78 -2.16
CA GLY A 55 -11.34 -16.36 -3.43
C GLY A 55 -12.69 -15.70 -3.15
N SER A 56 -13.73 -16.05 -3.91
CA SER A 56 -15.09 -15.72 -3.48
C SER A 56 -15.42 -16.42 -2.16
N HIS A 57 -15.56 -15.64 -1.11
CA HIS A 57 -15.88 -16.06 0.25
C HIS A 57 -16.98 -15.18 0.82
N ASP A 58 -17.59 -15.60 1.92
CA ASP A 58 -18.51 -14.77 2.70
C ASP A 58 -17.79 -13.47 3.11
N GLY A 59 -18.31 -12.32 2.71
CA GLY A 59 -17.71 -10.99 2.80
C GLY A 59 -17.32 -10.37 1.44
N SER A 60 -17.06 -11.20 0.42
CA SER A 60 -16.59 -10.72 -0.88
C SER A 60 -17.69 -10.20 -1.81
N PHE A 61 -18.95 -10.56 -1.57
CA PHE A 61 -20.07 -10.27 -2.48
C PHE A 61 -21.16 -9.39 -1.88
N GLU A 62 -21.12 -9.13 -0.59
CA GLU A 62 -22.19 -8.53 0.20
C GLU A 62 -22.43 -7.09 -0.23
N VAL A 63 -21.38 -6.29 -0.37
CA VAL A 63 -21.49 -4.89 -0.82
C VAL A 63 -22.13 -4.81 -2.21
N ALA A 64 -21.78 -5.73 -3.12
CA ALA A 64 -22.37 -5.80 -4.45
C ALA A 64 -23.86 -6.20 -4.39
N HIS A 65 -24.22 -7.15 -3.52
CA HIS A 65 -25.61 -7.53 -3.29
C HIS A 65 -26.41 -6.39 -2.66
N GLU A 66 -25.85 -5.68 -1.69
CA GLU A 66 -26.48 -4.51 -1.10
C GLU A 66 -26.74 -3.43 -2.16
N ALA A 67 -25.78 -3.17 -3.05
CA ALA A 67 -25.95 -2.24 -4.17
C ALA A 67 -27.09 -2.68 -5.11
N ARG A 68 -27.13 -3.97 -5.47
CA ARG A 68 -28.23 -4.58 -6.26
C ARG A 68 -29.57 -4.41 -5.56
N ASP A 69 -29.60 -4.60 -4.25
CA ASP A 69 -30.79 -4.53 -3.42
C ASP A 69 -31.20 -3.07 -3.07
N GLY A 70 -30.51 -2.09 -3.66
CA GLY A 70 -30.89 -0.68 -3.61
C GLY A 70 -30.21 0.14 -2.53
N ARG A 71 -29.23 -0.41 -1.80
CA ARG A 71 -28.37 0.37 -0.91
C ARG A 71 -27.63 1.41 -1.74
N ARG A 72 -27.68 2.67 -1.29
CA ARG A 72 -26.89 3.77 -1.84
C ARG A 72 -25.73 4.07 -0.92
N PHE A 73 -24.57 4.34 -1.51
CA PHE A 73 -23.36 4.73 -0.81
C PHE A 73 -23.14 6.22 -1.03
N ASN A 74 -22.90 6.96 0.04
CA ASN A 74 -22.49 8.35 -0.06
C ASN A 74 -21.01 8.36 -0.36
N ALA A 75 -20.64 8.73 -1.59
CA ALA A 75 -19.26 8.99 -1.93
C ALA A 75 -18.83 10.30 -1.26
N VAL A 76 -17.73 10.24 -0.53
CA VAL A 76 -17.02 11.42 -0.04
C VAL A 76 -15.73 11.54 -0.84
N ASP A 77 -15.28 12.78 -1.03
CA ASP A 77 -13.95 13.01 -1.58
C ASP A 77 -12.91 12.39 -0.62
N SER A 78 -12.09 11.48 -1.14
CA SER A 78 -11.02 10.86 -0.37
C SER A 78 -9.85 11.83 -0.14
N GLY A 79 -9.79 12.94 -0.87
CA GLY A 79 -8.63 13.83 -0.90
C GLY A 79 -7.47 13.27 -1.73
N ASP A 80 -7.69 12.15 -2.41
CA ASP A 80 -6.67 11.54 -3.25
C ASP A 80 -6.39 12.39 -4.49
N PRO A 81 -5.14 12.36 -5.00
CA PRO A 81 -4.82 13.03 -6.24
C PRO A 81 -5.57 12.40 -7.42
N THR A 82 -5.72 13.17 -8.51
CA THR A 82 -6.30 12.65 -9.74
C THR A 82 -5.47 11.50 -10.33
N TYR A 83 -6.16 10.42 -10.68
CA TYR A 83 -5.62 9.26 -11.37
C TYR A 83 -5.88 9.34 -12.88
N ASP A 84 -4.91 8.91 -13.68
CA ASP A 84 -5.01 8.84 -15.14
C ASP A 84 -5.83 7.61 -15.60
N LEU A 85 -5.86 6.57 -14.75
CA LEU A 85 -6.62 5.35 -14.97
C LEU A 85 -7.10 4.77 -13.64
N VAL A 86 -8.37 4.34 -13.60
CA VAL A 86 -8.93 3.52 -12.51
C VAL A 86 -9.30 2.16 -13.07
N VAL A 87 -8.81 1.09 -12.44
CA VAL A 87 -9.10 -0.30 -12.78
C VAL A 87 -9.84 -0.96 -11.62
N VAL A 88 -11.01 -1.54 -11.90
CA VAL A 88 -11.77 -2.32 -10.94
C VAL A 88 -11.53 -3.81 -11.20
N GLY A 89 -10.86 -4.47 -10.27
CA GLY A 89 -10.40 -5.86 -10.33
C GLY A 89 -8.90 -5.97 -10.58
N GLY A 90 -8.17 -6.44 -9.57
CA GLY A 90 -6.74 -6.78 -9.58
C GLY A 90 -6.43 -8.19 -10.11
N GLY A 91 -7.33 -8.77 -10.91
CA GLY A 91 -7.07 -10.01 -11.65
C GLY A 91 -6.15 -9.83 -12.86
N LEU A 92 -5.85 -10.92 -13.58
CA LEU A 92 -4.99 -10.90 -14.77
C LEU A 92 -5.40 -9.83 -15.80
N SER A 93 -6.71 -9.72 -16.08
CA SER A 93 -7.22 -8.75 -17.05
C SER A 93 -6.98 -7.30 -16.60
N GLY A 94 -7.24 -6.98 -15.33
CA GLY A 94 -7.04 -5.63 -14.80
C GLY A 94 -5.57 -5.25 -14.67
N LEU A 95 -4.74 -6.17 -14.17
CA LEU A 95 -3.29 -5.97 -14.12
C LEU A 95 -2.69 -5.81 -15.52
N SER A 96 -3.19 -6.57 -16.50
CA SER A 96 -2.78 -6.41 -17.91
C SER A 96 -3.18 -5.05 -18.46
N ALA A 97 -4.41 -4.59 -18.20
CA ALA A 97 -4.87 -3.27 -18.62
C ALA A 97 -4.00 -2.15 -18.04
N ALA A 98 -3.72 -2.20 -16.73
CA ALA A 98 -2.82 -1.25 -16.07
C ALA A 98 -1.41 -1.30 -16.66
N TYR A 99 -0.87 -2.49 -16.88
CA TYR A 99 0.46 -2.68 -17.46
C TYR A 99 0.57 -2.10 -18.87
N PHE A 100 -0.36 -2.43 -19.76
CA PHE A 100 -0.32 -1.94 -21.14
C PHE A 100 -0.57 -0.44 -21.23
N TYR A 101 -1.47 0.10 -20.39
CA TYR A 101 -1.68 1.54 -20.28
C TYR A 101 -0.40 2.26 -19.85
N ARG A 102 0.24 1.82 -18.77
CA ARG A 102 1.52 2.39 -18.31
C ARG A 102 2.61 2.30 -19.38
N LYS A 103 2.69 1.16 -20.08
CA LYS A 103 3.65 0.97 -21.18
C LYS A 103 3.42 1.94 -22.34
N GLN A 104 2.17 2.28 -22.63
CA GLN A 104 1.80 3.16 -23.73
C GLN A 104 1.97 4.64 -23.38
N VAL A 105 1.59 5.05 -22.16
CA VAL A 105 1.55 6.47 -21.77
C VAL A 105 2.86 6.93 -21.11
N GLY A 106 3.54 6.05 -20.39
CA GLY A 106 4.81 6.34 -19.73
C GLY A 106 4.81 5.94 -18.26
N PRO A 107 5.99 5.92 -17.61
CA PRO A 107 6.15 5.44 -16.24
C PRO A 107 5.51 6.35 -15.18
N ASP A 108 5.28 7.62 -15.50
CA ASP A 108 4.82 8.66 -14.55
C ASP A 108 3.29 8.72 -14.38
N VAL A 109 2.53 7.84 -15.05
CA VAL A 109 1.07 7.78 -14.91
C VAL A 109 0.67 7.27 -13.53
N ARG A 110 -0.42 7.82 -13.00
CA ARG A 110 -1.04 7.40 -11.75
C ARG A 110 -2.22 6.49 -12.03
N ILE A 111 -2.07 5.22 -11.66
CA ILE A 111 -3.09 4.19 -11.87
C ILE A 111 -3.59 3.71 -10.51
N LEU A 112 -4.90 3.79 -10.29
CA LEU A 112 -5.56 3.20 -9.13
C LEU A 112 -6.14 1.84 -9.51
N ILE A 113 -5.79 0.79 -8.76
CA ILE A 113 -6.35 -0.56 -8.92
C ILE A 113 -7.13 -0.90 -7.65
N LEU A 114 -8.42 -1.20 -7.80
CA LEU A 114 -9.31 -1.55 -6.70
C LEU A 114 -9.67 -3.03 -6.79
N ASP A 115 -9.45 -3.80 -5.73
CA ASP A 115 -9.90 -5.19 -5.62
C ASP A 115 -10.59 -5.40 -4.26
N ASN A 116 -11.64 -6.21 -4.25
CA ASN A 116 -12.35 -6.58 -3.02
C ASN A 116 -11.69 -7.77 -2.30
N HIS A 117 -10.74 -8.45 -2.95
CA HIS A 117 -9.93 -9.50 -2.35
C HIS A 117 -8.71 -8.92 -1.65
N ASP A 118 -8.20 -9.71 -0.73
CA ASP A 118 -7.06 -9.37 0.12
C ASP A 118 -5.70 -9.64 -0.54
N ASP A 119 -5.69 -10.00 -1.82
CA ASP A 119 -4.52 -10.19 -2.66
C ASP A 119 -4.88 -10.08 -4.15
N PHE A 120 -3.90 -9.77 -5.00
CA PHE A 120 -4.10 -9.67 -6.45
C PHE A 120 -4.02 -11.02 -7.17
N GLY A 121 -4.36 -11.03 -8.46
CA GLY A 121 -4.26 -12.21 -9.34
C GLY A 121 -5.60 -12.91 -9.61
N GLY A 122 -6.64 -12.59 -8.84
CA GLY A 122 -7.98 -13.19 -9.02
C GLY A 122 -7.92 -14.72 -8.99
N HIS A 123 -8.56 -15.38 -9.97
CA HIS A 123 -8.53 -16.85 -10.09
C HIS A 123 -7.14 -17.46 -10.31
N ALA A 124 -6.13 -16.65 -10.68
CA ALA A 124 -4.76 -17.08 -10.91
C ALA A 124 -3.83 -16.88 -9.69
N LYS A 125 -4.38 -16.58 -8.52
CA LYS A 125 -3.65 -16.42 -7.27
C LYS A 125 -2.91 -17.71 -6.88
N ARG A 126 -1.66 -17.56 -6.44
CA ARG A 126 -0.81 -18.69 -6.02
C ARG A 126 -1.16 -19.11 -4.59
N ASN A 127 -1.33 -20.41 -4.39
CA ASN A 127 -1.42 -21.03 -3.08
C ASN A 127 -0.22 -21.94 -2.86
N GLU A 128 0.40 -21.83 -1.68
CA GLU A 128 1.44 -22.74 -1.22
C GLU A 128 0.89 -23.55 -0.04
N PHE A 129 1.10 -24.88 -0.09
CA PHE A 129 0.59 -25.85 0.88
C PHE A 129 1.73 -26.44 1.70
#